data_AF-A0A662EV40-F1
#
_entry.id   AF-A0A662EV40-F1
#
_cell.length_a   1.000
_cell.length_b   1.000
_cell.length_c   1.000
_cell.angle_alpha   90.00
_cell.angle_beta   90.00
_cell.angle_gamma   90.00
#
_symmetry.space_group_name_H-M   'P 1'
#
loop_
_entity.id
_entity.type
_entity.pdbx_description
1 polymer ?
#
loop_
_entity_poly.entity_id
_entity_poly.type
_entity_poly.pdbx_seq_one_letter_code
_entity_poly.pdbx_strand_id
1 'polypeptide(L)'
;MPFNAPQLAAGFFTPPVGLIVIPIVGSLVIGHFSGLANEWAIFVNYFGWGSGFFLYLALLAVSMYRFILHCPLPNVLAPTVWINLGPIGAGTVALFNLVTHCCFIADREPFFVIVFFFWGFGVWWVGMAILLTVHYIRRLRLPYAMSWWAFTFPLGAYVAATHLIAERFSIRLIDHFGFALYILLFFLWATTLVNTGIHAVKGELFRGS
;
A
#
# COMPACT_ATOMS: atom_id res chain seq x y z
N MET A 1 -19.28 22.14 6.14
CA MET A 1 -19.91 20.82 6.30
C MET A 1 -19.18 20.09 7.42
N PRO A 2 -19.87 19.56 8.44
CA PRO A 2 -19.17 18.84 9.50
C PRO A 2 -18.61 17.53 8.92
N PHE A 3 -17.41 17.17 9.39
CA PHE A 3 -16.71 15.95 9.05
C PHE A 3 -17.49 14.78 9.66
N ASN A 4 -18.35 14.13 8.88
CA ASN A 4 -19.02 12.92 9.35
C ASN A 4 -17.97 11.79 9.38
N ALA A 5 -17.59 11.38 10.59
CA ALA A 5 -16.66 10.29 10.91
C ALA A 5 -16.85 8.94 10.17
N PRO A 6 -18.01 8.58 9.57
CA PRO A 6 -18.15 7.34 8.78
C PRO A 6 -17.36 7.31 7.47
N GLN A 7 -16.83 8.44 6.98
CA GLN A 7 -16.35 8.57 5.59
C GLN A 7 -14.83 8.61 5.44
N LEU A 8 -14.01 7.97 6.29
CA LEU A 8 -12.65 7.61 5.84
C LEU A 8 -12.76 6.47 4.81
N ALA A 9 -13.24 6.83 3.62
CA ALA A 9 -13.28 5.95 2.48
C ALA A 9 -11.86 5.81 1.90
N ALA A 10 -11.59 4.67 1.28
CA ALA A 10 -10.39 4.41 0.48
C ALA A 10 -9.94 5.61 -0.39
N GLY A 11 -10.89 6.38 -0.92
CA GLY A 11 -10.66 7.55 -1.78
C GLY A 11 -9.81 8.66 -1.14
N PHE A 12 -9.74 8.78 0.19
CA PHE A 12 -8.88 9.78 0.85
C PHE A 12 -7.39 9.46 0.70
N PHE A 13 -7.03 8.20 0.43
CA PHE A 13 -5.65 7.81 0.16
C PHE A 13 -5.21 8.13 -1.28
N THR A 14 -6.11 8.52 -2.18
CA THR A 14 -5.79 8.74 -3.60
C THR A 14 -4.74 9.85 -3.82
N PRO A 15 -4.88 11.05 -3.20
CA PRO A 15 -3.88 12.11 -3.38
C PRO A 15 -2.50 11.75 -2.78
N PRO A 16 -2.40 11.23 -1.53
CA PRO A 16 -1.10 10.81 -0.96
C PRO A 16 -0.45 9.66 -1.72
N VAL A 17 -1.21 8.65 -2.11
CA VAL A 17 -0.68 7.50 -2.86
C VAL A 17 -0.17 7.93 -4.24
N GLY A 18 -0.90 8.81 -4.93
CA GLY A 18 -0.45 9.36 -6.21
C GLY A 18 0.93 10.02 -6.08
N LEU A 19 1.12 10.85 -5.05
CA LEU A 19 2.40 11.51 -4.76
C LEU A 19 3.52 10.52 -4.40
N ILE A 20 3.22 9.50 -3.57
CA ILE A 20 4.17 8.44 -3.19
C ILE A 20 4.66 7.63 -4.39
N VAL A 21 3.82 7.41 -5.40
CA VAL A 21 4.11 6.54 -6.55
C VAL A 21 4.99 7.22 -7.60
N ILE A 22 4.98 8.55 -7.70
CA ILE A 22 5.81 9.33 -8.65
C ILE A 22 7.25 8.79 -8.76
N PRO A 23 7.99 8.58 -7.65
CA PRO A 23 9.39 8.18 -7.69
C PRO A 23 9.62 6.70 -7.98
N ILE A 24 8.59 5.87 -8.09
CA ILE A 24 8.79 4.47 -8.53
C ILE A 24 9.42 4.46 -9.92
N VAL A 25 8.88 5.26 -10.84
CA VAL A 25 9.40 5.39 -12.21
C VAL A 25 10.23 6.67 -12.37
N GLY A 26 9.80 7.77 -11.74
CA GLY A 26 10.45 9.07 -11.92
C GLY A 26 11.89 9.13 -11.38
N SER A 27 12.28 8.29 -10.43
CA SER A 27 13.66 8.21 -9.96
C SER A 27 14.61 7.61 -11.01
N LEU A 28 14.10 6.75 -11.90
CA LEU A 28 14.89 6.11 -12.95
C LEU A 28 15.37 7.12 -13.99
N VAL A 29 14.64 8.22 -14.19
CA VAL A 29 15.01 9.28 -15.15
C VAL A 29 15.97 10.32 -14.56
N ILE A 30 16.23 10.27 -13.25
CA ILE A 30 17.26 11.11 -12.61
C ILE A 30 18.62 10.74 -13.21
N GLY A 31 19.38 11.75 -13.63
CA GLY A 31 20.67 11.58 -14.29
C GLY A 31 20.60 11.30 -15.80
N HIS A 32 19.41 11.12 -16.38
CA HIS A 32 19.23 11.02 -17.84
C HIS A 32 19.08 12.39 -18.52
N PHE A 33 18.85 13.44 -17.74
CA PHE A 33 18.82 14.83 -18.19
C PHE A 33 20.03 15.59 -17.66
N SER A 34 20.31 16.76 -18.24
CA SER A 34 21.37 17.68 -17.79
C SER A 34 20.82 19.04 -17.38
N GLY A 35 21.49 19.71 -16.44
CA GLY A 35 21.13 21.05 -15.98
C GLY A 35 19.75 21.11 -15.31
N LEU A 36 18.99 22.16 -15.59
CA LEU A 36 17.72 22.48 -14.94
C LEU A 36 16.68 21.35 -15.05
N ALA A 37 16.66 20.60 -16.15
CA ALA A 37 15.72 19.49 -16.32
C ALA A 37 15.98 18.34 -15.31
N ASN A 38 17.25 18.07 -14.99
CA ASN A 38 17.60 17.09 -13.97
C ASN A 38 17.25 17.59 -12.56
N GLU A 39 17.45 18.88 -12.29
CA GLU A 39 17.04 19.50 -11.03
C GLU A 39 15.52 19.40 -10.81
N TRP A 40 14.72 19.64 -11.85
CA TRP A 40 13.26 19.44 -11.79
C TRP A 40 12.89 17.97 -11.56
N ALA A 41 13.55 17.04 -12.23
CA ALA A 41 13.32 15.62 -12.01
C ALA A 41 13.60 15.25 -10.56
N ILE A 42 14.74 15.67 -9.99
CA ILE A 42 15.05 15.48 -8.57
C ILE A 42 13.97 16.12 -7.70
N PHE A 43 13.66 17.40 -7.92
CA PHE A 43 12.67 18.13 -7.13
C PHE A 43 11.31 17.42 -7.09
N VAL A 44 10.73 17.07 -8.24
CA VAL A 44 9.41 16.45 -8.33
C VAL A 44 9.36 15.09 -7.63
N ASN A 45 10.41 14.28 -7.78
CA ASN A 45 10.47 12.97 -7.14
C ASN A 45 10.60 13.06 -5.61
N TYR A 46 11.51 13.90 -5.10
CA TYR A 46 11.68 14.06 -3.66
C TYR A 46 10.50 14.78 -3.00
N PHE A 47 9.94 15.80 -3.66
CA PHE A 47 8.71 16.47 -3.24
C PHE A 47 7.53 15.49 -3.20
N GLY A 48 7.32 14.74 -4.27
CA GLY A 48 6.23 13.76 -4.37
C GLY A 48 6.30 12.73 -3.24
N TRP A 49 7.46 12.10 -3.05
CA TRP A 49 7.60 11.12 -1.97
C TRP A 49 7.38 11.74 -0.59
N GLY A 50 8.05 12.86 -0.29
CA GLY A 50 7.97 13.51 1.02
C GLY A 50 6.56 13.97 1.36
N SER A 51 5.92 14.74 0.46
CA SER A 51 4.56 15.21 0.66
C SER A 51 3.57 14.05 0.75
N GLY A 52 3.69 13.06 -0.13
CA GLY A 52 2.82 11.88 -0.12
C GLY A 52 2.95 11.07 1.18
N PHE A 53 4.17 10.87 1.67
CA PHE A 53 4.44 10.15 2.93
C PHE A 53 3.83 10.86 4.15
N PHE A 54 4.05 12.16 4.32
CA PHE A 54 3.50 12.88 5.47
C PHE A 54 1.98 13.01 5.43
N LEU A 55 1.39 13.18 4.24
CA LEU A 55 -0.07 13.14 4.09
C LEU A 55 -0.63 11.74 4.40
N TYR A 56 0.07 10.68 3.97
CA TYR A 56 -0.27 9.31 4.35
C TYR A 56 -0.22 9.12 5.86
N LEU A 57 0.83 9.57 6.54
CA LEU A 57 0.93 9.49 8.00
C LEU A 57 -0.21 10.20 8.71
N ALA A 58 -0.61 11.39 8.24
CA ALA A 58 -1.75 12.10 8.81
C ALA A 58 -3.05 11.29 8.68
N LEU A 59 -3.33 10.71 7.50
CA LEU A 59 -4.51 9.87 7.29
C LEU A 59 -4.43 8.54 8.05
N LEU A 60 -3.23 7.97 8.18
CA LEU A 60 -2.98 6.77 8.96
C LEU A 60 -3.32 7.01 10.44
N ALA A 61 -2.87 8.13 11.00
CA ALA A 61 -3.18 8.50 12.38
C ALA A 61 -4.69 8.66 12.59
N VAL A 62 -5.39 9.32 11.67
CA VAL A 62 -6.85 9.45 11.72
C VAL A 62 -7.54 8.08 11.57
N SER A 63 -7.01 7.19 10.72
CA SER A 63 -7.54 5.84 10.54
C SER A 63 -7.35 4.98 11.81
N MET A 64 -6.18 5.07 12.45
CA MET A 64 -5.90 4.42 13.74
C MET A 64 -6.82 4.93 14.83
N TYR A 65 -6.95 6.26 14.97
CA TYR A 65 -7.88 6.89 15.90
C TYR A 65 -9.30 6.32 15.73
N ARG A 66 -9.75 6.21 14.48
CA ARG A 66 -11.06 5.62 14.16
C ARG A 66 -11.16 4.16 14.58
N PHE A 67 -10.16 3.34 14.28
CA PHE A 67 -10.19 1.90 14.61
C PHE A 67 -10.17 1.63 16.13
N ILE A 68 -9.59 2.52 16.92
CA ILE A 68 -9.50 2.37 18.37
C ILE A 68 -10.78 2.83 19.07
N LEU A 69 -11.36 3.96 18.64
CA LEU A 69 -12.38 4.68 19.42
C LEU A 69 -13.81 4.56 18.87
N HIS A 70 -13.97 4.10 17.64
CA HIS A 70 -15.29 3.99 17.00
C HIS A 70 -15.66 2.54 16.72
N CYS A 71 -16.94 2.31 16.44
CA CYS A 71 -17.44 0.99 16.07
C CYS A 71 -16.62 0.38 14.91
N PRO A 72 -16.44 -0.96 14.90
CA PRO A 72 -15.81 -1.65 13.79
C PRO A 72 -16.43 -1.24 12.45
N LEU A 73 -15.63 -1.23 11.39
CA LEU A 73 -16.12 -0.99 10.03
C LEU A 73 -17.32 -1.91 9.72
N PRO A 74 -18.27 -1.46 8.90
CA PRO A 74 -19.23 -2.37 8.28
C PRO A 74 -18.49 -3.56 7.65
N ASN A 75 -19.07 -4.76 7.76
CA ASN A 75 -18.44 -5.99 7.26
C ASN A 75 -18.06 -5.91 5.78
N VAL A 76 -18.89 -5.29 4.94
CA VAL A 76 -18.61 -5.02 3.52
C VAL A 76 -17.37 -4.13 3.30
N LEU A 77 -16.94 -3.34 4.28
CA LEU A 77 -15.77 -2.46 4.19
C LEU A 77 -14.52 -3.04 4.86
N ALA A 78 -14.60 -4.22 5.49
CA ALA A 78 -13.44 -4.85 6.12
C ALA A 78 -12.22 -5.03 5.18
N PRO A 79 -12.38 -5.35 3.87
CA PRO A 79 -11.24 -5.43 2.95
C PRO A 79 -10.45 -4.13 2.81
N THR A 80 -11.05 -2.97 3.10
CA THR A 80 -10.40 -1.66 2.91
C THR A 80 -9.25 -1.42 3.90
N VAL A 81 -9.13 -2.20 4.98
CA VAL A 81 -7.98 -2.13 5.89
C VAL A 81 -6.67 -2.50 5.21
N TRP A 82 -6.73 -3.36 4.17
CA TRP A 82 -5.56 -3.74 3.38
C TRP A 82 -5.00 -2.59 2.53
N ILE A 83 -5.80 -1.54 2.25
CA ILE A 83 -5.39 -0.40 1.42
C ILE A 83 -4.14 0.30 1.93
N ASN A 84 -3.92 0.30 3.24
CA ASN A 84 -2.73 0.89 3.85
C ASN A 84 -1.44 0.18 3.44
N LEU A 85 -1.47 -1.09 3.02
CA LEU A 85 -0.30 -1.76 2.43
C LEU A 85 0.14 -1.13 1.11
N GLY A 86 -0.76 -0.42 0.41
CA GLY A 86 -0.48 0.29 -0.83
C GLY A 86 0.60 1.34 -0.65
N PRO A 87 0.37 2.42 0.14
CA PRO A 87 1.38 3.44 0.41
C PRO A 87 2.61 2.88 1.14
N ILE A 88 2.47 1.85 1.99
CA ILE A 88 3.64 1.22 2.64
C ILE A 88 4.53 0.51 1.61
N GLY A 89 3.95 -0.37 0.79
CA GLY A 89 4.68 -1.12 -0.23
C GLY A 89 5.20 -0.22 -1.35
N ALA A 90 4.32 0.53 -2.00
CA ALA A 90 4.69 1.47 -3.06
C ALA A 90 5.69 2.52 -2.56
N GLY A 91 5.50 3.04 -1.33
CA GLY A 91 6.42 4.00 -0.74
C GLY A 91 7.78 3.41 -0.40
N THR A 92 7.84 2.14 -0.01
CA THR A 92 9.11 1.41 0.18
C THR A 92 9.85 1.29 -1.15
N VAL A 93 9.17 0.87 -2.22
CA VAL A 93 9.77 0.78 -3.56
C VAL A 93 10.23 2.16 -4.06
N ALA A 94 9.38 3.18 -3.94
CA ALA A 94 9.71 4.54 -4.35
C ALA A 94 10.92 5.10 -3.60
N LEU A 95 10.97 4.92 -2.28
CA LEU A 95 12.09 5.37 -1.46
C LEU A 95 13.36 4.61 -1.82
N PHE A 96 13.26 3.29 -2.00
CA PHE A 96 14.37 2.46 -2.44
C PHE A 96 14.98 2.98 -3.74
N ASN A 97 14.14 3.28 -4.73
CA ASN A 97 14.61 3.77 -6.02
C ASN A 97 15.21 5.17 -5.90
N LEU A 98 14.61 6.06 -5.09
CA LEU A 98 15.20 7.38 -4.79
C LEU A 98 16.60 7.27 -4.19
N VAL A 99 16.81 6.37 -3.24
CA VAL A 99 18.12 6.12 -2.63
C VAL A 99 19.09 5.53 -3.67
N THR A 100 18.63 4.58 -4.48
CA THR A 100 19.44 3.91 -5.52
C THR A 100 19.91 4.87 -6.61
N HIS A 101 19.06 5.82 -7.02
CA HIS A 101 19.37 6.78 -8.09
C HIS A 101 19.80 8.16 -7.55
N CYS A 102 20.09 8.28 -6.25
CA CYS A 102 20.53 9.52 -5.65
C CYS A 102 21.91 9.95 -6.15
N CYS A 103 22.01 11.06 -6.88
CA CYS A 103 23.27 11.55 -7.45
C CYS A 103 24.10 12.43 -6.50
N PHE A 104 23.55 12.86 -5.36
CA PHE A 104 24.16 13.87 -4.48
C PHE A 104 24.60 13.33 -3.11
N ILE A 105 24.31 12.07 -2.79
CA ILE A 105 24.76 11.40 -1.55
C ILE A 105 25.75 10.31 -1.93
N ALA A 106 26.97 10.40 -1.37
CA ALA A 106 28.04 9.44 -1.60
C ALA A 106 27.78 8.11 -0.85
N ASP A 107 27.44 8.17 0.45
CA ASP A 107 27.12 6.98 1.25
C ASP A 107 25.59 6.82 1.40
N ARG A 108 25.07 5.78 0.77
CA ARG A 108 23.63 5.49 0.69
C ARG A 108 23.18 4.42 1.68
N GLU A 109 24.12 3.72 2.32
CA GLU A 109 23.80 2.56 3.18
C GLU A 109 22.86 2.92 4.34
N PRO A 110 23.04 4.05 5.07
CA PRO A 110 22.12 4.43 6.14
C PRO A 110 20.68 4.62 5.66
N PHE A 111 20.48 5.07 4.42
CA PHE A 111 19.16 5.30 3.86
C PHE A 111 18.46 3.99 3.48
N PHE A 112 19.20 2.97 3.04
CA PHE A 112 18.64 1.64 2.83
C PHE A 112 18.14 1.02 4.14
N VAL A 113 18.83 1.27 5.25
CA VAL A 113 18.36 0.86 6.58
C VAL A 113 17.03 1.54 6.93
N ILE A 114 16.86 2.82 6.62
CA ILE A 114 15.58 3.54 6.78
C ILE A 114 14.48 2.90 5.91
N VAL A 115 14.79 2.55 4.66
CA VAL A 115 13.85 1.86 3.77
C VAL A 115 13.42 0.52 4.37
N PHE A 116 14.35 -0.23 4.95
CA PHE A 116 14.06 -1.49 5.62
C PHE A 116 13.20 -1.30 6.88
N PHE A 117 13.46 -0.27 7.70
CA PHE A 117 12.58 0.08 8.82
C PHE A 117 11.16 0.41 8.36
N PHE A 118 11.03 1.17 7.28
CA PHE A 118 9.72 1.50 6.71
C PHE A 118 8.97 0.26 6.20
N TRP A 119 9.68 -0.65 5.52
CA TRP A 119 9.12 -1.95 5.13
C TRP A 119 8.65 -2.77 6.34
N GLY A 120 9.39 -2.73 7.45
CA GLY A 120 9.07 -3.46 8.69
C GLY A 120 7.71 -3.07 9.28
N PHE A 121 7.30 -1.81 9.14
CA PHE A 121 5.94 -1.38 9.53
C PHE A 121 4.85 -2.13 8.74
N GLY A 122 5.13 -2.49 7.48
CA GLY A 122 4.22 -3.31 6.68
C GLY A 122 4.04 -4.73 7.22
N VAL A 123 5.04 -5.32 7.87
CA VAL A 123 4.91 -6.67 8.47
C VAL A 123 3.88 -6.63 9.58
N TRP A 124 3.97 -5.62 10.44
CA TRP A 124 2.97 -5.36 11.48
C TRP A 124 1.59 -5.13 10.87
N TRP A 125 1.51 -4.34 9.81
CA TRP A 125 0.24 -4.05 9.15
C TRP A 125 -0.41 -5.28 8.51
N VAL A 126 0.37 -6.14 7.85
CA VAL A 126 -0.11 -7.43 7.30
C VAL A 126 -0.71 -8.26 8.43
N GLY A 127 -0.02 -8.38 9.57
CA GLY A 127 -0.52 -9.10 10.73
C GLY A 127 -1.86 -8.55 11.21
N MET A 128 -1.96 -7.22 11.37
CA MET A 128 -3.21 -6.55 11.76
C MET A 128 -4.34 -6.79 10.75
N ALA A 129 -4.07 -6.65 9.45
CA ALA A 129 -5.05 -6.84 8.39
C ALA A 129 -5.57 -8.28 8.32
N ILE A 130 -4.70 -9.29 8.48
CA ILE A 130 -5.08 -10.71 8.57
C ILE A 130 -5.97 -10.96 9.78
N LEU A 131 -5.55 -10.51 10.97
CA LEU A 131 -6.30 -10.71 12.21
C LEU A 131 -7.70 -10.10 12.13
N LEU A 132 -7.80 -8.88 11.60
CA LEU A 132 -9.07 -8.22 11.41
C LEU A 132 -9.95 -8.97 10.40
N THR A 133 -9.38 -9.38 9.26
CA THR A 133 -10.13 -10.14 8.23
C THR A 133 -10.68 -11.44 8.81
N VAL A 134 -9.87 -12.19 9.56
CA VAL A 134 -10.30 -13.42 10.26
C VAL A 134 -11.39 -13.13 11.29
N HIS A 135 -11.28 -12.03 12.04
CA HIS A 135 -12.32 -11.60 12.97
C HIS A 135 -13.66 -11.36 12.24
N TYR A 136 -13.65 -10.63 11.11
CA TYR A 136 -14.85 -10.40 10.32
C TYR A 136 -15.46 -11.69 9.77
N ILE A 137 -14.64 -12.60 9.25
CA ILE A 137 -15.10 -13.91 8.76
C ILE A 137 -15.79 -14.70 9.88
N ARG A 138 -15.17 -14.77 11.07
CA ARG A 138 -15.64 -15.62 12.18
C ARG A 138 -16.79 -15.03 12.98
N ARG A 139 -16.84 -13.70 13.15
CA ARG A 139 -17.73 -13.04 14.11
C ARG A 139 -18.79 -12.15 13.47
N LEU A 140 -18.50 -11.57 12.31
CA LEU A 140 -19.35 -10.53 11.72
C LEU A 140 -19.92 -10.91 10.35
N ARG A 141 -19.58 -12.10 9.85
CA ARG A 141 -19.85 -12.63 8.50
C ARG A 141 -19.40 -11.66 7.42
N LEU A 142 -18.31 -11.96 6.74
CA LEU A 142 -17.78 -11.14 5.65
C LEU A 142 -18.52 -11.47 4.34
N PRO A 143 -19.53 -10.70 3.91
CA PRO A 143 -20.16 -10.93 2.61
C PRO A 143 -19.18 -10.55 1.49
N TYR A 144 -19.40 -11.17 0.33
CA TYR A 144 -18.77 -10.68 -0.88
C TYR A 144 -19.30 -9.28 -1.23
N ALA A 145 -18.39 -8.39 -1.61
CA ALA A 145 -18.67 -7.06 -2.11
C ALA A 145 -17.53 -6.62 -3.04
N MET A 146 -17.76 -5.63 -3.90
CA MET A 146 -16.73 -5.10 -4.80
C MET A 146 -15.49 -4.57 -4.08
N SER A 147 -15.62 -4.22 -2.79
CA SER A 147 -14.52 -3.86 -1.92
C SER A 147 -13.45 -4.94 -1.76
N TRP A 148 -13.73 -6.22 -2.06
CA TRP A 148 -12.75 -7.30 -1.99
C TRP A 148 -11.54 -7.06 -2.91
N TRP A 149 -11.70 -6.31 -4.00
CA TRP A 149 -10.56 -5.90 -4.83
C TRP A 149 -9.49 -5.09 -4.05
N ALA A 150 -9.86 -4.48 -2.92
CA ALA A 150 -8.93 -3.81 -2.01
C ALA A 150 -7.87 -4.73 -1.39
N PHE A 151 -8.05 -6.07 -1.44
CA PHE A 151 -7.01 -7.01 -1.00
C PHE A 151 -5.82 -7.06 -1.96
N THR A 152 -6.03 -6.79 -3.24
CA THR A 152 -5.10 -7.21 -4.30
C THR A 152 -3.94 -6.23 -4.51
N PHE A 153 -4.22 -5.04 -5.04
CA PHE A 153 -3.21 -4.03 -5.34
C PHE A 153 -2.29 -3.69 -4.15
N PRO A 154 -2.82 -3.42 -2.94
CA PRO A 154 -1.98 -3.08 -1.78
C PRO A 154 -1.03 -4.21 -1.38
N LEU A 155 -1.53 -5.46 -1.38
CA LEU A 155 -0.71 -6.62 -1.08
C LEU A 155 0.34 -6.86 -2.16
N GLY A 156 -0.02 -6.70 -3.44
CA GLY A 156 0.94 -6.78 -4.55
C GLY A 156 2.07 -5.76 -4.46
N ALA A 157 1.76 -4.50 -4.15
CA ALA A 157 2.78 -3.47 -3.92
C ALA A 157 3.73 -3.86 -2.77
N TYR A 158 3.19 -4.45 -1.70
CA TYR A 158 4.00 -4.89 -0.56
C TYR A 158 4.82 -6.16 -0.86
N VAL A 159 4.31 -7.09 -1.67
CA VAL A 159 5.09 -8.24 -2.18
C VAL A 159 6.31 -7.75 -2.97
N ALA A 160 6.12 -6.79 -3.90
CA ALA A 160 7.21 -6.22 -4.68
C ALA A 160 8.27 -5.56 -3.78
N ALA A 161 7.82 -4.75 -2.81
CA ALA A 161 8.71 -4.15 -1.81
C ALA A 161 9.50 -5.20 -1.00
N THR A 162 8.85 -6.32 -0.66
CA THR A 162 9.45 -7.38 0.14
C THR A 162 10.58 -8.08 -0.60
N HIS A 163 10.39 -8.44 -1.87
CA HIS A 163 11.47 -9.05 -2.67
C HIS A 163 12.61 -8.05 -2.93
N LEU A 164 12.30 -6.76 -3.11
CA LEU A 164 13.31 -5.72 -3.26
C LEU A 164 14.22 -5.59 -2.02
N ILE A 165 13.64 -5.64 -0.82
CA ILE A 165 14.39 -5.66 0.45
C ILE A 165 15.17 -6.97 0.59
N ALA A 166 14.55 -8.11 0.27
CA ALA A 166 15.21 -9.41 0.35
C ALA A 166 16.46 -9.47 -0.53
N GLU A 167 16.38 -8.96 -1.75
CA GLU A 167 17.51 -8.88 -2.69
C GLU A 167 18.59 -7.92 -2.17
N ARG A 168 18.20 -6.70 -1.77
CA ARG A 168 19.15 -5.68 -1.30
C ARG A 168 20.01 -6.14 -0.12
N PHE A 169 19.40 -6.81 0.85
CA PHE A 169 20.07 -7.26 2.06
C PHE A 169 20.47 -8.74 2.03
N SER A 170 20.16 -9.46 0.93
CA SER A 170 20.41 -10.89 0.78
C SER A 170 19.82 -11.75 1.91
N ILE A 171 18.64 -11.38 2.41
CA ILE A 171 17.97 -12.06 3.53
C ILE A 171 16.92 -13.05 3.00
N ARG A 172 17.30 -14.32 2.93
CA ARG A 172 16.41 -15.41 2.46
C ARG A 172 15.09 -15.51 3.22
N LEU A 173 15.08 -15.20 4.52
CA LEU A 173 13.84 -15.24 5.31
C LEU A 173 12.78 -14.26 4.77
N ILE A 174 13.22 -13.06 4.35
CA ILE A 174 12.34 -12.03 3.78
C ILE A 174 11.83 -12.47 2.41
N ASP A 175 12.67 -13.14 1.62
CA ASP A 175 12.28 -13.70 0.32
C ASP A 175 11.16 -14.75 0.45
N HIS A 176 11.32 -15.72 1.37
CA HIS A 176 10.26 -16.71 1.66
C HIS A 176 8.97 -16.05 2.17
N PHE A 177 9.10 -14.99 2.98
CA PHE A 177 7.95 -14.22 3.44
C PHE A 177 7.25 -13.52 2.27
N GLY A 178 7.99 -12.90 1.35
CA GLY A 178 7.46 -12.32 0.12
C GLY A 178 6.73 -13.34 -0.74
N PHE A 179 7.31 -14.54 -0.90
CA PHE A 179 6.68 -15.64 -1.63
C PHE A 179 5.37 -16.11 -0.97
N ALA A 180 5.34 -16.22 0.37
CA ALA A 180 4.11 -16.55 1.09
C ALA A 180 3.01 -15.50 0.88
N LEU A 181 3.38 -14.21 0.91
CA LEU A 181 2.45 -13.11 0.60
C LEU A 181 1.97 -13.15 -0.86
N TYR A 182 2.82 -13.55 -1.80
CA TYR A 182 2.45 -13.75 -3.20
C TYR A 182 1.40 -14.86 -3.38
N ILE A 183 1.57 -16.00 -2.69
CA ILE A 183 0.58 -17.08 -2.70
C ILE A 183 -0.75 -16.60 -2.10
N LEU A 184 -0.70 -15.85 -0.99
CA LEU A 184 -1.90 -15.24 -0.40
C LEU A 184 -2.59 -14.28 -1.39
N LEU A 185 -1.82 -13.43 -2.06
CA LEU A 185 -2.32 -12.53 -3.10
C LEU A 185 -3.03 -13.29 -4.22
N PHE A 186 -2.40 -14.34 -4.74
CA PHE A 186 -2.98 -15.15 -5.80
C PHE A 186 -4.32 -15.77 -5.35
N PHE A 187 -4.39 -16.29 -4.13
CA PHE A 187 -5.62 -16.83 -3.57
C PHE A 187 -6.72 -15.77 -3.43
N LEU A 188 -6.40 -14.60 -2.85
CA LEU A 188 -7.35 -13.50 -2.69
C LEU A 188 -7.83 -12.94 -4.04
N TRP A 189 -6.93 -12.87 -5.02
CA TRP A 189 -7.25 -12.45 -6.38
C TRP A 189 -8.19 -13.44 -7.07
N ALA A 190 -7.86 -14.73 -7.06
CA ALA A 190 -8.67 -15.77 -7.72
C ALA A 190 -10.07 -15.86 -7.10
N THR A 191 -10.16 -15.84 -5.76
CA THR A 191 -11.45 -15.86 -5.06
C THR A 191 -12.30 -14.62 -5.37
N THR A 192 -11.69 -13.44 -5.40
CA THR A 192 -12.38 -12.19 -5.75
C THR A 192 -12.87 -12.22 -7.20
N LEU A 193 -12.04 -12.69 -8.13
CA LEU A 193 -12.40 -12.80 -9.55
C LEU A 193 -13.58 -13.75 -9.78
N VAL A 194 -13.54 -14.94 -9.17
CA VAL A 194 -14.62 -15.93 -9.27
C VAL A 194 -15.93 -15.36 -8.72
N ASN A 195 -15.90 -14.74 -7.53
CA ASN A 195 -17.09 -14.12 -6.96
C ASN A 195 -17.61 -12.94 -7.81
N THR A 196 -16.70 -12.12 -8.37
CA THR A 196 -17.06 -11.04 -9.31
C THR A 196 -17.80 -11.62 -10.51
N GLY A 197 -17.28 -12.68 -11.12
CA GLY A 197 -17.90 -13.36 -12.26
C GLY A 197 -19.28 -13.90 -11.93
N ILE A 198 -19.44 -14.60 -10.80
CA ILE A 198 -20.73 -15.15 -10.36
C ILE A 198 -21.78 -14.05 -10.19
N HIS A 199 -21.45 -12.96 -9.49
CA HIS A 199 -22.41 -11.87 -9.21
C HIS A 199 -22.66 -10.98 -10.45
N ALA A 200 -21.69 -10.88 -11.37
CA ALA A 200 -21.88 -10.22 -12.66
C ALA A 200 -22.87 -10.98 -13.53
N VAL A 201 -22.73 -12.31 -13.65
CA VAL A 201 -23.67 -13.15 -14.42
C VAL A 201 -25.07 -13.13 -13.83
N LYS A 202 -25.21 -13.07 -12.50
CA LYS A 202 -26.50 -12.96 -11.81
C LYS A 202 -27.18 -11.57 -11.95
N GLY A 203 -26.48 -10.57 -12.51
CA GLY A 203 -26.99 -9.20 -12.62
C GLY A 203 -27.10 -8.47 -11.28
N GLU A 204 -26.51 -9.02 -10.21
CA GLU A 204 -26.54 -8.45 -8.86
C GLU A 204 -25.50 -7.34 -8.67
N LEU A 205 -24.48 -7.30 -9.54
CA LEU A 205 -23.37 -6.34 -9.45
C LEU A 205 -23.77 -4.89 -9.81
N PHE A 206 -24.79 -4.71 -10.66
CA PHE A 206 -25.21 -3.41 -11.20
C PHE A 206 -26.55 -2.92 -10.64
N ARG A 207 -27.19 -3.70 -9.77
CA ARG A 207 -28.36 -3.25 -9.05
C ARG A 207 -27.88 -2.38 -7.90
N GLY A 208 -27.92 -1.06 -8.10
CA GLY A 208 -27.68 -0.10 -7.02
C GLY A 208 -28.59 -0.41 -5.85
N SER A 209 -28.00 -0.73 -4.70
CA SER A 209 -28.69 -0.84 -3.41
C SER A 209 -29.02 0.54 -2.87
#